data_AF-A0A7S2G6L8-F1
#
_entry.id   AF-A0A7S2G6L8-F1
#
_cell.length_a   1.000
_cell.length_b   1.000
_cell.length_c   1.000
_cell.angle_alpha   90.00
_cell.angle_beta   90.00
_cell.angle_gamma   90.00
#
_symmetry.space_group_name_H-M   'P 1'
#
loop_
_entity.id
_entity.type
_entity.pdbx_description
1 polymer ?
#
loop_
_entity_poly.entity_id
_entity_poly.type
_entity_poly.pdbx_seq_one_letter_code
_entity_poly.pdbx_strand_id
1 'polypeptide(L)'
;DELGPLPGEWDGRLDQLQKLIVIRCIRTDRVIPATAVFISAKLEPKFVEPPPLDLEAIYDESSCTTPLLFVLTPGMDPTAQLNALAAARNTQASNLSLGQGQEPKATKMLRDGSSQGFWVLLANCHLCVHWLPSLEKLIDKIFEDGPHKEFRVFLSSSPTPKFPIQLLQNCIKMTTEPPKGLKANIVRLLMNTTDESYNR
;
A
#
# COMPACT_ATOMS: atom_id res chain seq x y z
N ASP A 1 -27.49 7.64 -19.45
CA ASP A 1 -26.40 6.81 -18.91
C ASP A 1 -25.07 7.34 -19.45
N GLU A 2 -23.93 7.16 -18.78
CA GLU A 2 -22.61 7.54 -19.36
C GLU A 2 -22.22 6.67 -20.57
N LEU A 3 -22.91 5.54 -20.74
CA LEU A 3 -22.88 4.68 -21.91
C LEU A 3 -23.91 5.08 -22.99
N GLY A 4 -24.68 6.14 -22.76
CA GLY A 4 -25.68 6.60 -23.70
C GLY A 4 -25.04 7.14 -24.98
N PRO A 5 -25.62 6.89 -26.16
CA PRO A 5 -25.09 7.42 -27.41
C PRO A 5 -25.10 8.94 -27.37
N LEU A 6 -24.07 9.56 -27.96
CA LEU A 6 -24.09 11.01 -28.17
C LEU A 6 -25.22 11.38 -29.15
N PRO A 7 -25.81 12.59 -29.04
CA PRO A 7 -26.91 12.99 -29.91
C PRO A 7 -26.57 12.95 -31.40
N GLY A 8 -27.48 12.44 -32.22
CA GLY A 8 -27.36 12.45 -33.69
C GLY A 8 -26.12 11.73 -34.20
N GLU A 9 -25.39 12.37 -35.11
CA GLU A 9 -24.24 11.75 -35.78
C GLU A 9 -22.97 11.71 -34.92
N TRP A 10 -22.94 12.43 -33.80
CA TRP A 10 -21.75 12.56 -32.96
C TRP A 10 -21.33 11.22 -32.33
N ASP A 11 -22.25 10.28 -32.17
CA ASP A 11 -21.92 8.96 -31.64
C ASP A 11 -21.08 8.12 -32.61
N GLY A 12 -21.30 8.27 -33.92
CA GLY A 12 -20.53 7.57 -34.96
C GLY A 12 -19.31 8.35 -35.46
N ARG A 13 -19.28 9.68 -35.30
CA ARG A 13 -18.19 10.55 -35.75
C ARG A 13 -17.03 10.65 -34.76
N LEU A 14 -17.28 10.41 -33.48
CA LEU A 14 -16.29 10.61 -32.43
C LEU A 14 -15.76 9.27 -31.91
N ASP A 15 -14.44 9.22 -31.69
CA ASP A 15 -13.84 8.10 -30.97
C ASP A 15 -14.12 8.18 -29.45
N GLN A 16 -13.83 7.11 -28.71
CA GLN A 16 -14.13 7.04 -27.28
C GLN A 16 -13.43 8.13 -26.44
N LEU A 17 -12.24 8.59 -26.85
CA LEU A 17 -11.52 9.65 -26.14
C LEU A 17 -12.19 11.01 -26.41
N GLN A 18 -12.56 11.28 -27.66
CA GLN A 18 -13.31 12.47 -28.06
C GLN A 18 -14.68 12.53 -27.37
N LYS A 19 -15.37 11.40 -27.24
CA LYS A 19 -16.61 11.30 -26.44
C LYS A 19 -16.38 11.69 -24.97
N LEU A 20 -15.25 11.28 -24.38
CA LEU A 20 -14.89 11.65 -23.00
C LEU A 20 -14.63 13.17 -22.86
N ILE A 21 -14.03 13.80 -23.87
CA ILE A 21 -13.85 15.26 -23.92
C ILE A 21 -15.22 15.97 -23.92
N VAL A 22 -16.17 15.49 -24.72
CA VAL A 22 -17.54 16.03 -24.75
C VAL A 22 -18.21 15.92 -23.38
N ILE A 23 -18.09 14.77 -22.71
CA ILE A 23 -18.62 14.57 -21.34
C ILE A 23 -17.96 15.56 -20.38
N ARG A 24 -16.64 15.78 -20.46
CA ARG A 24 -15.92 16.76 -19.63
C ARG A 24 -16.44 18.18 -19.80
N CYS A 25 -16.85 18.56 -21.00
CA CYS A 25 -17.38 19.90 -21.28
C CYS A 25 -18.81 20.11 -20.80
N ILE A 26 -19.67 19.08 -20.85
CA ILE A 26 -21.13 19.22 -20.62
C ILE A 26 -21.56 18.67 -19.25
N ARG A 27 -20.88 17.62 -18.76
CA ARG A 27 -21.24 16.86 -17.56
C ARG A 27 -20.00 16.45 -16.76
N THR A 28 -19.41 17.42 -16.08
CA THR A 28 -18.22 17.21 -15.23
C THR A 28 -18.45 16.17 -14.13
N ASP A 29 -19.70 16.04 -13.65
CA ASP A 29 -20.14 15.03 -12.68
C ASP A 29 -19.94 13.58 -13.17
N ARG A 30 -19.92 13.36 -14.49
CA ARG A 30 -19.79 12.04 -15.13
C ARG A 30 -18.41 11.72 -15.64
N VAL A 31 -17.44 12.62 -15.48
CA VAL A 31 -16.08 12.40 -16.00
C VAL A 31 -15.42 11.20 -15.33
N ILE A 32 -15.54 11.05 -14.01
CA ILE A 32 -14.94 9.92 -13.27
C ILE A 32 -15.50 8.57 -13.75
N PRO A 33 -16.82 8.32 -13.72
CA PRO A 33 -17.36 7.05 -14.19
C PRO A 33 -17.13 6.81 -15.70
N ALA A 34 -17.25 7.85 -16.55
CA ALA A 34 -16.95 7.72 -17.97
C ALA A 34 -15.47 7.37 -18.25
N THR A 35 -14.55 7.91 -17.45
CA THR A 35 -13.12 7.57 -17.53
C THR A 35 -12.90 6.11 -17.13
N ALA A 36 -13.60 5.62 -16.09
CA ALA A 36 -13.51 4.22 -15.69
C ALA A 36 -14.00 3.27 -16.80
N VAL A 37 -15.09 3.60 -17.48
CA VAL A 37 -15.57 2.84 -18.65
C VAL A 37 -14.54 2.85 -19.78
N PHE A 38 -13.97 4.02 -20.09
CA PHE A 38 -12.93 4.15 -21.12
C PHE A 38 -11.70 3.29 -20.83
N ILE A 39 -11.17 3.36 -19.61
CA ILE A 39 -10.01 2.56 -19.19
C ILE A 39 -10.33 1.07 -19.25
N SER A 40 -11.52 0.67 -18.78
CA SER A 40 -11.95 -0.73 -18.80
C SER A 40 -12.04 -1.29 -20.22
N ALA A 41 -12.48 -0.47 -21.18
CA ALA A 41 -12.60 -0.87 -22.59
C ALA A 41 -11.25 -0.91 -23.33
N LYS A 42 -10.27 -0.08 -22.93
CA LYS A 42 -8.95 0.02 -23.60
C LYS A 42 -7.87 -0.84 -22.99
N LEU A 43 -7.88 -1.00 -21.66
CA LEU A 43 -6.93 -1.83 -20.94
C LEU A 43 -7.65 -3.08 -20.47
N GLU A 44 -8.38 -3.00 -19.36
CA GLU A 44 -9.20 -4.06 -18.77
C GLU A 44 -9.86 -3.51 -17.49
N PRO A 45 -10.96 -4.13 -16.98
CA PRO A 45 -11.61 -3.69 -15.74
C PRO A 45 -10.69 -3.65 -14.50
N LYS A 46 -9.65 -4.52 -14.45
CA LYS A 46 -8.68 -4.56 -13.34
C LYS A 46 -7.87 -3.27 -13.16
N PHE A 47 -7.87 -2.37 -14.15
CA PHE A 47 -7.16 -1.09 -14.08
C PHE A 47 -8.01 0.04 -13.47
N VAL A 48 -9.28 -0.23 -13.18
CA VAL A 48 -10.17 0.72 -12.47
C VAL A 48 -10.67 0.19 -11.13
N GLU A 49 -10.53 -1.12 -10.90
CA GLU A 49 -10.80 -1.77 -9.62
C GLU A 49 -9.48 -1.96 -8.87
N PRO A 50 -9.30 -1.34 -7.68
CA PRO A 50 -8.10 -1.58 -6.89
C PRO A 50 -8.06 -3.04 -6.42
N PRO A 51 -6.95 -3.76 -6.61
CA PRO A 51 -6.83 -5.13 -6.12
C PRO A 51 -6.86 -5.15 -4.58
N PRO A 52 -7.36 -6.23 -3.97
CA PRO A 52 -7.22 -6.41 -2.52
C PRO A 52 -5.73 -6.45 -2.15
N LEU A 53 -5.40 -5.92 -0.98
CA LEU A 53 -4.04 -6.00 -0.45
C LEU A 53 -3.72 -7.46 -0.11
N ASP A 54 -2.75 -8.04 -0.83
CA ASP A 54 -2.19 -9.36 -0.53
C ASP A 54 -0.80 -9.20 0.08
N LEU A 55 -0.72 -9.24 1.41
CA LEU A 55 0.54 -9.03 2.12
C LEU A 55 1.49 -10.22 1.98
N GLU A 56 0.96 -11.43 1.75
CA GLU A 56 1.76 -12.65 1.53
C GLU A 56 2.50 -12.55 0.19
N ALA A 57 1.78 -12.20 -0.88
CA ALA A 57 2.38 -12.01 -2.20
C ALA A 57 3.43 -10.88 -2.20
N ILE A 58 3.12 -9.75 -1.54
CA ILE A 58 4.07 -8.64 -1.39
C ILE A 58 5.32 -9.06 -0.61
N TYR A 59 5.18 -9.89 0.42
CA TYR A 59 6.32 -10.44 1.15
C TYR A 59 7.19 -11.31 0.25
N ASP A 60 6.60 -12.19 -0.55
CA ASP A 60 7.32 -13.09 -1.46
C ASP A 60 8.06 -12.34 -2.59
N GLU A 61 7.54 -11.20 -3.03
CA GLU A 61 8.21 -10.29 -3.97
C GLU A 61 9.34 -9.48 -3.32
N SER A 62 9.42 -9.45 -1.99
CA SER A 62 10.41 -8.67 -1.24
C SER A 62 11.66 -9.48 -0.86
N SER A 63 12.74 -8.77 -0.55
CA SER A 63 14.01 -9.35 -0.08
C SER A 63 14.50 -8.69 1.22
N CYS A 64 15.59 -9.20 1.79
CA CYS A 64 16.20 -8.60 2.99
C CYS A 64 16.79 -7.20 2.78
N THR A 65 16.86 -6.73 1.54
CA THR A 65 17.30 -5.39 1.16
C THR A 65 16.20 -4.59 0.46
N THR A 66 14.95 -5.07 0.49
CA THR A 66 13.78 -4.38 -0.04
C THR A 66 12.88 -3.95 1.12
N PRO A 67 12.91 -2.68 1.55
CA PRO A 67 12.02 -2.22 2.60
C PRO A 67 10.56 -2.17 2.11
N LEU A 68 9.63 -2.31 3.03
CA LEU A 68 8.19 -2.34 2.77
C LEU A 68 7.53 -1.16 3.48
N LEU A 69 6.77 -0.35 2.75
CA LEU A 69 6.14 0.86 3.27
C LEU A 69 4.61 0.78 3.19
N PHE A 70 3.98 0.74 4.35
CA PHE A 70 2.56 1.01 4.51
C PHE A 70 2.30 2.51 4.48
N VAL A 71 1.64 2.98 3.43
CA VAL A 71 1.10 4.33 3.34
C VAL A 71 -0.24 4.34 4.06
N LEU A 72 -0.26 4.99 5.24
CA LEU A 72 -1.40 4.95 6.13
C LEU A 72 -2.53 5.86 5.64
N THR A 73 -3.74 5.31 5.66
CA THR A 73 -4.99 6.08 5.64
C THR A 73 -5.43 6.32 7.09
N PRO A 74 -6.05 7.48 7.42
CA PRO A 74 -6.53 7.73 8.78
C PRO A 74 -7.38 6.59 9.34
N GLY A 75 -7.05 6.12 10.54
CA GLY A 75 -7.78 5.05 11.24
C GLY A 75 -7.37 3.62 10.86
N MET A 76 -6.34 3.44 10.03
CA MET A 76 -5.81 2.12 9.67
C MET A 76 -4.44 1.86 10.31
N ASP A 77 -4.25 0.67 10.90
CA ASP A 77 -2.99 0.20 11.48
C ASP A 77 -2.63 -1.18 10.91
N PRO A 78 -1.48 -1.34 10.21
CA PRO A 78 -1.05 -2.62 9.63
C PRO A 78 -0.48 -3.61 10.64
N THR A 79 -0.27 -3.23 11.90
CA THR A 79 0.41 -4.05 12.91
C THR A 79 -0.23 -5.44 13.08
N ALA A 80 -1.56 -5.52 13.16
CA ALA A 80 -2.25 -6.80 13.36
C ALA A 80 -2.09 -7.73 12.15
N GLN A 81 -2.16 -7.19 10.93
CA GLN A 81 -1.99 -7.95 9.69
C GLN A 81 -0.57 -8.48 9.57
N LEU A 82 0.43 -7.64 9.88
CA LEU A 82 1.83 -8.04 9.86
C LEU A 82 2.14 -9.14 10.90
N ASN A 83 1.60 -9.02 12.12
CA ASN A 83 1.81 -10.03 13.15
C ASN A 83 1.16 -11.37 12.77
N ALA A 84 -0.02 -11.36 12.15
CA ALA A 84 -0.67 -12.56 11.65
C ALA A 84 0.17 -13.23 10.55
N LEU A 85 0.72 -12.44 9.63
CA LEU A 85 1.64 -12.92 8.59
C LEU A 85 2.92 -13.54 9.21
N ALA A 86 3.53 -12.84 10.17
CA ALA A 86 4.74 -13.32 10.84
C ALA A 86 4.48 -14.66 11.55
N ALA A 87 3.33 -14.79 12.23
CA ALA A 87 2.91 -16.04 12.85
C ALA A 87 2.71 -17.16 11.81
N ALA A 88 2.05 -16.88 10.68
CA ALA A 88 1.84 -17.85 9.60
C ALA A 88 3.17 -18.35 8.99
N ARG A 89 4.17 -17.47 8.89
CA ARG A 89 5.52 -17.78 8.39
C ARG A 89 6.48 -18.33 9.46
N ASN A 90 6.01 -18.52 10.70
CA ASN A 90 6.82 -18.93 11.86
C ASN A 90 8.04 -18.00 12.11
N THR A 91 7.87 -16.71 11.85
CA THR A 91 8.88 -15.68 12.04
C THR A 91 8.48 -14.73 13.17
N GLN A 92 9.47 -14.20 13.89
CA GLN A 92 9.24 -13.15 14.87
C GLN A 92 9.14 -11.78 14.18
N ALA A 93 8.16 -10.98 14.56
CA ALA A 93 8.07 -9.56 14.20
C ALA A 93 8.16 -8.70 15.47
N SER A 94 9.00 -7.67 15.43
CA SER A 94 9.12 -6.67 16.50
C SER A 94 8.59 -5.33 16.00
N ASN A 95 7.66 -4.74 16.75
CA ASN A 95 7.03 -3.46 16.40
C ASN A 95 7.49 -2.35 17.36
N LEU A 96 7.76 -1.18 16.80
CA LEU A 96 8.02 0.05 17.53
C LEU A 96 7.33 1.23 16.86
N SER A 97 6.40 1.88 17.57
CA SER A 97 5.88 3.18 17.13
C SER A 97 6.93 4.27 17.37
N LEU A 98 7.28 4.99 16.31
CA LEU A 98 8.19 6.12 16.38
C LEU A 98 7.47 7.31 17.02
N GLY A 99 8.14 7.87 18.02
CA GLY A 99 7.76 9.08 18.74
C GLY A 99 9.03 9.74 19.27
N GLN A 100 8.88 10.83 20.00
CA GLN A 100 10.03 11.55 20.55
C GLN A 100 10.88 10.63 21.45
N GLY A 101 12.17 10.51 21.15
CA GLY A 101 13.12 9.72 21.95
C GLY A 101 13.18 8.22 21.64
N GLN A 102 12.46 7.73 20.63
CA GLN A 102 12.49 6.31 20.25
C GLN A 102 13.60 5.96 19.25
N GLU A 103 14.31 6.95 18.72
CA GLU A 103 15.34 6.79 17.69
C GLU A 103 16.46 5.80 18.10
N PRO A 104 17.00 5.84 19.34
CA PRO A 104 18.02 4.88 19.76
C PRO A 104 17.48 3.45 19.85
N LYS A 105 16.24 3.28 20.30
CA LYS A 105 15.58 1.98 20.41
C LYS A 105 15.29 1.40 19.02
N ALA A 106 14.82 2.24 18.09
CA ALA A 106 14.61 1.88 16.69
C ALA A 106 15.92 1.44 16.03
N THR A 107 17.00 2.19 16.26
CA THR A 107 18.34 1.87 15.73
C THR A 107 18.82 0.51 16.22
N LYS A 108 18.69 0.25 17.53
CA LYS A 108 19.06 -1.03 18.11
C LYS A 108 18.22 -2.17 17.53
N MET A 109 16.91 -1.98 17.47
CA MET A 109 15.99 -2.99 16.95
C MET A 109 16.27 -3.36 15.48
N LEU A 110 16.64 -2.38 14.63
CA LEU A 110 17.04 -2.65 13.25
C LEU A 110 18.33 -3.47 13.16
N ARG A 111 19.34 -3.16 13.97
CA ARG A 111 20.60 -3.92 14.00
C ARG A 111 20.42 -5.33 14.54
N ASP A 112 19.65 -5.47 15.61
CA ASP A 112 19.30 -6.76 16.21
C ASP A 112 18.50 -7.59 15.19
N GLY A 113 17.52 -6.99 14.50
CA GLY A 113 16.74 -7.65 13.45
C GLY A 113 17.60 -8.07 12.26
N SER A 114 18.51 -7.21 11.81
CA SER A 114 19.44 -7.51 10.71
C SER A 114 20.35 -8.68 11.02
N SER A 115 20.79 -8.84 12.28
CA SER A 115 21.70 -9.90 12.68
C SER A 115 20.98 -11.21 12.99
N GLN A 116 19.79 -11.14 13.59
CA GLN A 116 19.04 -12.31 14.04
C GLN A 116 17.98 -12.78 13.04
N GLY A 117 17.66 -11.98 12.02
CA GLY A 117 16.73 -12.36 10.95
C GLY A 117 15.24 -12.18 11.24
N PHE A 118 14.87 -11.45 12.30
CA PHE A 118 13.46 -11.18 12.61
C PHE A 118 12.98 -9.89 11.91
N TRP A 119 11.67 -9.76 11.72
CA TRP A 119 11.10 -8.60 11.05
C TRP A 119 10.97 -7.40 11.97
N VAL A 120 11.22 -6.21 11.43
CA VAL A 120 11.12 -4.96 12.17
C VAL A 120 10.04 -4.09 11.57
N LEU A 121 9.03 -3.73 12.35
CA LEU A 121 8.04 -2.69 12.01
C LEU A 121 8.36 -1.40 12.75
N LEU A 122 8.68 -0.35 12.01
CA LEU A 122 8.71 1.02 12.51
C LEU A 122 7.39 1.71 12.16
N ALA A 123 6.51 1.83 13.14
CA ALA A 123 5.21 2.43 12.95
C ALA A 123 5.24 3.95 13.08
N ASN A 124 4.35 4.64 12.37
CA ASN A 124 4.13 6.08 12.47
C ASN A 124 5.39 6.94 12.20
N CYS A 125 6.19 6.61 11.19
CA CYS A 125 7.42 7.31 10.80
C CYS A 125 7.24 8.83 10.61
N HIS A 126 6.08 9.26 10.11
CA HIS A 126 5.71 10.68 10.00
C HIS A 126 5.69 11.46 11.32
N LEU A 127 5.70 10.81 12.49
CA LEU A 127 5.82 11.48 13.80
C LEU A 127 7.27 11.83 14.15
N CYS A 128 8.26 11.30 13.43
CA CYS A 128 9.68 11.47 13.68
C CYS A 128 10.42 11.95 12.41
N VAL A 129 9.86 12.93 11.71
CA VAL A 129 10.37 13.40 10.40
C VAL A 129 11.81 13.90 10.42
N HIS A 130 12.29 14.44 11.56
CA HIS A 130 13.67 14.91 11.71
C HIS A 130 14.69 13.77 11.64
N TRP A 131 14.29 12.56 12.02
CA TRP A 131 15.18 11.40 12.07
C TRP A 131 15.16 10.56 10.79
N LEU A 132 14.15 10.70 9.93
CA LEU A 132 14.02 9.90 8.71
C LEU A 132 15.27 9.92 7.80
N PRO A 133 15.99 11.05 7.61
CA PRO A 133 17.24 11.03 6.83
C PRO A 133 18.35 10.19 7.47
N SER A 134 18.35 10.07 8.80
CA SER A 134 19.30 9.20 9.52
C SER A 134 18.85 7.74 9.49
N LEU A 135 17.54 7.48 9.50
CA LEU A 135 16.97 6.16 9.29
C LEU A 135 17.30 5.61 7.91
N GLU A 136 17.16 6.42 6.84
CA GLU A 136 17.54 6.06 5.47
C GLU A 136 19.00 5.57 5.40
N LYS A 137 19.94 6.39 5.88
CA LYS A 137 21.37 6.03 5.93
C LYS A 137 21.66 4.77 6.74
N LEU A 138 20.92 4.55 7.82
CA LEU A 138 21.06 3.36 8.66
C LEU A 138 20.59 2.11 7.91
N ILE A 139 19.45 2.17 7.23
CA ILE A 139 18.90 1.08 6.44
C ILE A 139 19.85 0.75 5.28
N ASP A 140 20.32 1.76 4.54
CA ASP A 140 21.26 1.56 3.43
C ASP A 140 22.53 0.86 3.89
N LYS A 141 23.10 1.31 5.02
CA LYS A 141 24.28 0.67 5.61
C LYS A 141 24.01 -0.78 6.01
N ILE A 142 22.87 -1.06 6.63
CA ILE A 142 22.49 -2.43 7.01
C ILE A 142 22.40 -3.32 5.76
N PHE A 143 21.88 -2.80 4.66
CA PHE A 143 21.76 -3.54 3.41
C PHE A 143 23.11 -3.78 2.74
N GLU A 144 24.02 -2.80 2.77
CA GLU A 144 25.40 -2.93 2.30
C GLU A 144 26.18 -3.99 3.09
N ASP A 145 25.97 -4.06 4.40
CA ASP A 145 26.64 -5.01 5.30
C ASP A 145 26.13 -6.47 5.12
N GLY A 146 25.10 -6.70 4.30
CA GLY A 146 24.56 -8.02 4.00
C GLY A 146 23.71 -8.59 5.14
N PRO A 147 22.45 -8.14 5.30
CA PRO A 147 21.61 -8.54 6.41
C PRO A 147 21.16 -9.99 6.28
N HIS A 148 20.70 -10.58 7.38
CA HIS A 148 20.14 -11.92 7.38
C HIS A 148 19.02 -12.08 6.33
N LYS A 149 18.97 -13.22 5.63
CA LYS A 149 18.06 -13.43 4.48
C LYS A 149 16.56 -13.30 4.83
N GLU A 150 16.19 -13.71 6.04
CA GLU A 150 14.81 -13.60 6.56
C GLU A 150 14.49 -12.20 7.12
N PHE A 151 15.48 -11.32 7.28
CA PHE A 151 15.24 -9.96 7.77
C PHE A 151 14.30 -9.22 6.82
N ARG A 152 13.34 -8.47 7.38
CA ARG A 152 12.52 -7.52 6.63
C ARG A 152 12.32 -6.26 7.44
N VAL A 153 12.34 -5.12 6.74
CA VAL A 153 12.03 -3.81 7.31
C VAL A 153 10.68 -3.36 6.80
N PHE A 154 9.72 -3.25 7.72
CA PHE A 154 8.42 -2.66 7.49
C PHE A 154 8.39 -1.26 8.10
N LEU A 155 7.85 -0.32 7.35
CA LEU A 155 7.66 1.08 7.74
C LEU A 155 6.17 1.40 7.62
N SER A 156 5.63 2.20 8.52
CA SER A 156 4.29 2.77 8.34
C SER A 156 4.31 4.28 8.50
N SER A 157 3.69 4.99 7.55
CA SER A 157 3.70 6.44 7.55
C SER A 157 2.48 7.02 6.86
N SER A 158 1.89 8.06 7.46
CA SER A 158 1.03 8.98 6.71
C SER A 158 1.87 9.69 5.63
N PRO A 159 1.28 10.05 4.48
CA PRO A 159 1.97 10.82 3.45
C PRO A 159 2.58 12.11 4.02
N THR A 160 3.86 12.35 3.74
CA THR A 160 4.54 13.58 4.17
C THR A 160 5.60 13.97 3.14
N PRO A 161 5.71 15.27 2.78
CA PRO A 161 6.73 15.74 1.82
C PRO A 161 8.16 15.63 2.36
N LYS A 162 8.32 15.38 3.66
CA LYS A 162 9.62 15.23 4.32
C LYS A 162 10.12 13.79 4.35
N PHE A 163 9.37 12.84 3.79
CA PHE A 163 9.81 11.46 3.74
C PHE A 163 11.02 11.33 2.78
N PRO A 164 12.10 10.63 3.18
CA PRO A 164 13.31 10.53 2.35
C PRO A 164 13.02 9.89 1.00
N ILE A 165 13.49 10.54 -0.08
CA ILE A 165 13.13 10.16 -1.46
C ILE A 165 13.77 8.82 -1.84
N GLN A 166 15.00 8.54 -1.42
CA GLN A 166 15.67 7.29 -1.81
C GLN A 166 15.03 6.09 -1.12
N LEU A 167 14.76 6.21 0.18
CA LEU A 167 13.99 5.22 0.92
C LEU A 167 12.62 5.01 0.28
N LEU A 168 11.91 6.10 -0.07
CA LEU A 168 10.64 5.98 -0.78
C LEU A 168 10.82 5.26 -2.12
N GLN A 169 11.82 5.57 -2.94
CA GLN A 169 12.02 4.94 -4.24
C GLN A 169 12.31 3.43 -4.12
N ASN A 170 13.12 3.05 -3.13
CA ASN A 170 13.58 1.66 -2.95
C ASN A 170 12.54 0.76 -2.25
N CYS A 171 11.54 1.31 -1.58
CA CYS A 171 10.51 0.51 -0.91
C CYS A 171 9.50 -0.12 -1.88
N ILE A 172 8.89 -1.24 -1.51
CA ILE A 172 7.57 -1.62 -2.02
C ILE A 172 6.52 -0.82 -1.25
N LYS A 173 5.62 -0.13 -1.96
CA LYS A 173 4.62 0.76 -1.36
C LYS A 173 3.26 0.08 -1.42
N MET A 174 2.58 0.04 -0.29
CA MET A 174 1.25 -0.55 -0.19
C MET A 174 0.33 0.39 0.57
N THR A 175 -0.91 0.49 0.12
CA THR A 175 -1.96 1.30 0.74
C THR A 175 -2.99 0.37 1.37
N THR A 176 -3.36 0.64 2.62
CA THR A 176 -4.45 -0.07 3.30
C THR A 176 -5.76 0.71 3.16
N GLU A 177 -6.11 1.14 1.95
CA GLU A 177 -7.35 1.90 1.75
C GLU A 177 -8.57 1.01 2.00
N PRO A 178 -9.63 1.52 2.68
CA PRO A 178 -10.89 0.80 2.75
C PRO A 178 -11.44 0.60 1.33
N PRO A 179 -11.98 -0.59 1.00
CA PRO A 179 -12.51 -0.84 -0.31
C PRO A 179 -13.67 0.11 -0.62
N LYS A 180 -13.65 0.69 -1.82
CA LYS A 180 -14.68 1.64 -2.26
C LYS A 180 -15.89 0.86 -2.80
N GLY A 181 -17.03 1.05 -2.17
CA GLY A 181 -18.32 0.47 -2.58
C GLY A 181 -18.74 -0.78 -1.81
N LEU A 182 -20.04 -1.08 -1.85
CA LEU A 182 -20.66 -2.19 -1.10
C LEU A 182 -20.07 -3.55 -1.46
N LYS A 183 -19.91 -3.84 -2.76
CA LYS A 183 -19.37 -5.11 -3.25
C LYS A 183 -17.97 -5.37 -2.68
N ALA A 184 -17.06 -4.41 -2.80
CA ALA A 184 -15.68 -4.57 -2.35
C ALA A 184 -15.59 -4.65 -0.81
N ASN A 185 -16.46 -3.95 -0.07
CA ASN A 185 -16.60 -4.13 1.38
C ASN A 185 -17.06 -5.55 1.75
N ILE A 186 -18.05 -6.11 1.06
CA ILE A 186 -18.54 -7.47 1.31
C ILE A 186 -17.45 -8.51 0.97
N VAL A 187 -16.76 -8.37 -0.15
CA VAL A 187 -15.65 -9.28 -0.53
C VAL A 187 -14.56 -9.27 0.55
N ARG A 188 -14.16 -8.09 1.03
CA ARG A 188 -13.18 -7.97 2.13
C ARG A 188 -13.69 -8.64 3.42
N LEU A 189 -14.96 -8.46 3.78
CA LEU A 189 -15.54 -9.10 4.96
C LEU A 189 -15.53 -10.62 4.83
N LEU A 190 -15.90 -11.15 3.66
CA LEU A 190 -15.88 -12.59 3.38
C LEU A 190 -14.45 -13.15 3.42
N MET A 191 -13.48 -12.46 2.84
CA MET A 191 -12.06 -12.86 2.88
C MET A 191 -11.48 -12.86 4.30
N ASN A 192 -11.94 -11.94 5.16
CA ASN A 192 -11.49 -11.85 6.54
C ASN A 192 -12.24 -12.80 7.49
N THR A 193 -13.30 -13.48 7.04
CA THR A 193 -14.09 -14.40 7.85
C THR A 193 -13.62 -15.83 7.60
N THR A 194 -13.09 -16.50 8.61
CA THR A 194 -12.75 -17.92 8.55
C THR A 194 -14.00 -18.80 8.70
N ASP A 195 -14.02 -20.00 8.09
CA ASP A 195 -15.17 -20.91 8.09
C ASP A 195 -15.68 -21.28 9.50
N GLU A 196 -14.81 -21.26 10.52
CA GLU A 196 -15.20 -21.48 11.93
C GLU A 196 -16.15 -20.40 12.48
N SER A 197 -16.08 -19.19 11.94
CA SER A 197 -16.94 -18.07 12.35
C SER A 197 -18.32 -18.09 11.68
N TYR A 198 -18.44 -18.84 10.57
CA TYR A 198 -19.66 -18.94 9.77
C TYR A 198 -20.62 -20.03 10.28
N ASN A 199 -20.10 -21.03 11.00
CA ASN A 199 -20.85 -22.16 11.54
C ASN A 199 -21.32 -21.98 13.00
N ARG A 200 -21.52 -20.74 13.45
CA ARG A 200 -22.14 -20.43 14.75
C ARG A 200 -23.59 -19.97 14.59
#